data_AF-A0A528FIS1-F1
#
_entry.id   AF-A0A528FIS1-F1
#
_cell.length_a   1.000
_cell.length_b   1.000
_cell.length_c   1.000
_cell.angle_alpha   90.00
_cell.angle_beta   90.00
_cell.angle_gamma   90.00
#
_symmetry.space_group_name_H-M   'P 1'
#
loop_
_entity.id
_entity.type
_entity.pdbx_description
1 polymer ?
#
loop_
_entity_poly.entity_id
_entity_poly.type
_entity_poly.pdbx_seq_one_letter_code
_entity_poly.pdbx_strand_id
1 'polypeptide(L)' 'MVRIATFNVNGVNGRLPVLIRWLTATNYDIVCLQELKTS' A
#
# COMPACT_ATOMS: atom_id res chain seq x y z
N MET A 1 -19.15 4.41 -5.80
CA MET A 1 -19.13 3.49 -4.63
C MET A 1 -17.74 3.58 -4.04
N VAL A 2 -17.61 3.81 -2.73
CA VAL A 2 -16.30 3.92 -2.07
C VAL A 2 -15.64 2.53 -2.02
N ARG A 3 -14.37 2.43 -2.41
CA ARG A 3 -13.58 1.21 -2.45
C ARG A 3 -12.44 1.30 -1.45
N ILE A 4 -12.37 0.30 -0.57
CA ILE A 4 -11.39 0.24 0.51
C ILE A 4 -10.52 -1.00 0.31
N ALA A 5 -9.20 -0.86 0.47
CA ALA A 5 -8.25 -1.95 0.42
C ALA A 5 -7.34 -1.98 1.64
N THR A 6 -6.79 -3.16 1.92
CA THR A 6 -5.77 -3.39 2.93
C THR A 6 -4.56 -4.05 2.30
N PHE A 7 -3.34 -3.61 2.67
CA PHE A 7 -2.11 -4.20 2.17
C PHE A 7 -1.04 -4.26 3.27
N ASN A 8 -0.66 -5.48 3.64
CA ASN A 8 0.49 -5.71 4.50
C ASN A 8 1.76 -5.56 3.66
N VAL A 9 2.48 -4.45 3.89
CA VAL A 9 3.66 -4.11 3.12
C VAL A 9 4.88 -4.87 3.63
N ASN A 10 4.93 -5.25 4.91
CA ASN A 10 6.06 -5.92 5.55
C ASN A 10 7.42 -5.26 5.17
N GLY A 11 7.56 -3.99 5.56
CA GLY A 11 8.70 -3.13 5.30
C GLY A 11 8.50 -2.21 4.09
N VAL A 12 8.18 -0.94 4.34
CA VAL A 12 7.90 0.06 3.30
C VAL A 12 9.17 0.53 2.59
N ASN A 13 10.28 0.71 3.32
CA ASN A 13 11.52 1.25 2.76
C ASN A 13 12.08 0.39 1.63
N GLY A 14 12.08 -0.94 1.80
CA GLY A 14 12.54 -1.88 0.77
C GLY A 14 11.51 -2.20 -0.33
N ARG A 15 10.26 -1.76 -0.18
CA ARG A 15 9.13 -2.15 -1.05
C ARG A 15 8.39 -0.97 -1.65
N LEU A 16 8.89 0.25 -1.47
CA LEU A 16 8.27 1.47 -1.99
C LEU A 16 7.99 1.39 -3.51
N PRO A 17 8.88 0.88 -4.39
CA PRO A 17 8.57 0.75 -5.81
C PRO A 17 7.40 -0.21 -6.11
N VAL A 18 7.29 -1.29 -5.33
CA VAL A 18 6.18 -2.25 -5.46
C VAL A 18 4.87 -1.63 -4.98
N LEU A 19 4.91 -0.94 -3.84
CA LEU A 19 3.76 -0.24 -3.29
C LEU A 19 3.25 0.85 -4.26
N ILE A 20 4.14 1.67 -4.83
CA ILE A 20 3.76 2.69 -5.82
C ILE A 20 3.16 2.05 -7.07
N ARG A 21 3.78 1.01 -7.63
CA ARG A 21 3.22 0.29 -8.80
C ARG A 21 1.82 -0.25 -8.52
N TRP A 22 1.59 -0.77 -7.32
CA TRP A 22 0.28 -1.27 -6.93
C TRP A 22 -0.74 -0.14 -6.75
N LEU A 23 -0.35 0.97 -6.10
CA LEU A 23 -1.21 2.13 -5.93
C LEU A 23 -1.61 2.74 -7.28
N THR A 24 -0.70 2.84 -8.24
CA THR A 24 -1.00 3.39 -9.57
C THR A 24 -1.81 2.45 -10.47
N ALA A 25 -1.74 1.14 -10.22
CA ALA A 25 -2.51 0.14 -10.96
C ALA A 25 -3.93 -0.07 -10.40
N THR A 26 -4.27 0.54 -9.27
CA THR A 26 -5.55 0.33 -8.58
C THR A 26 -6.33 1.64 -8.45
N ASN A 27 -7.64 1.53 -8.24
CA ASN A 27 -8.54 2.68 -8.05
C ASN A 27 -9.31 2.52 -6.73
N TYR A 28 -8.57 2.38 -5.62
CA TYR A 28 -9.12 2.36 -4.27
C TYR A 28 -9.14 3.77 -3.71
N ASP A 29 -10.26 4.18 -3.10
CA ASP A 29 -10.40 5.49 -2.47
C ASP A 29 -9.64 5.56 -1.14
N ILE A 30 -9.58 4.44 -0.42
CA ILE A 30 -8.91 4.32 0.89
C ILE A 30 -8.05 3.07 0.90
N VAL A 31 -6.80 3.21 1.37
CA VAL A 31 -5.86 2.11 1.54
C VAL A 31 -5.32 2.12 2.97
N CYS A 32 -5.46 1.00 3.68
CA CYS A 32 -4.82 0.76 4.97
C CYS A 32 -3.54 -0.07 4.77
N LEU A 33 -2.40 0.42 5.25
CA LEU A 33 -1.13 -0.29 5.18
C LEU A 33 -0.76 -0.91 6.53
N GLN A 34 -0.21 -2.12 6.52
CA GLN A 34 0.28 -2.81 7.73
C GLN A 34 1.78 -3.13 7.64
N GLU A 35 2.39 -3.36 8.81
CA GLU A 35 3.81 -3.71 8.95
C GLU A 35 4.75 -2.78 8.18
N LEU A 36 4.63 -1.47 8.36
CA LEU A 36 5.47 -0.50 7.64
C LEU A 36 6.97 -0.69 7.94
N LYS A 37 7.35 -1.14 9.15
CA LYS A 37 8.76 -1.38 9.57
C LYS A 37 9.69 -0.28 9.08
N THR A 38 9.36 0.96 9.44
CA THR A 38 10.16 2.15 9.16
C THR A 38 10.95 2.53 10.41
N SER A 39 12.15 3.06 10.19
CA SER A 39 13.04 3.66 11.18
C SER A 39 12.97 5.18 11.09
#